data_AF-A0A959F111-F1
#
_entry.id   AF-A0A959F111-F1
#
_cell.length_a   1.000
_cell.length_b   1.000
_cell.length_c   1.000
_cell.angle_alpha   90.00
_cell.angle_beta   90.00
_cell.angle_gamma   90.00
#
_symmetry.space_group_name_H-M   'P 1'
#
loop_
_entity.id
_entity.type
_entity.pdbx_description
1 polymer ?
#
loop_
_entity_poly.entity_id
_entity_poly.type
_entity_poly.pdbx_seq_one_letter_code
_entity_poly.pdbx_strand_id
1 'polypeptide(L)'
;MENPFSQQMSQLPDLRLVKIVEYASQYEAAAVEAARAELARRCLEQWQLEELKAILRQEAARKQSSKDLQDRVEREMLVQARSAGKLLNPFTESRSLTITRLLSLYLLASWSYFLLKEWSLITFLVSVPPATWDFLVLWVIITLILLPVTAVLLWRTAIQGWILATAYFLQACIGAGLSVYWNWHSMAFTSFREFFPETQVYFSVIQFFLNLAVLLYLNRPGVRALFAMDRHRWLRNLAIALAICLPLGLILIQ
;
A
#
# COMPACT_ATOMS: atom_id res chain seq x y z
N MET A 1 -38.34 3.90 -52.82
CA MET A 1 -37.15 4.52 -52.20
C MET A 1 -36.09 3.45 -52.12
N GLU A 2 -34.92 3.66 -52.69
CA GLU A 2 -33.82 2.69 -52.58
C GLU A 2 -33.37 2.59 -51.12
N ASN A 3 -33.18 1.36 -50.64
CA ASN A 3 -32.74 1.13 -49.27
C ASN A 3 -31.27 1.57 -49.13
N PRO A 4 -30.92 2.45 -48.18
CA PRO A 4 -29.58 3.03 -48.05
C PRO A 4 -28.50 1.98 -47.75
N PHE A 5 -28.87 0.80 -47.24
CA PHE A 5 -27.93 -0.27 -46.90
C PHE A 5 -27.66 -1.24 -48.06
N SER A 6 -28.39 -1.15 -49.17
CA SER A 6 -28.30 -2.09 -50.30
C SER A 6 -26.88 -2.26 -50.85
N GLN A 7 -26.17 -1.15 -51.13
CA GLN A 7 -24.78 -1.18 -51.59
C GLN A 7 -23.84 -1.79 -50.56
N GLN A 8 -24.00 -1.46 -49.27
CA GLN A 8 -23.16 -2.00 -48.21
C GLN A 8 -23.36 -3.51 -48.02
N MET A 9 -24.61 -4.00 -48.09
CA MET A 9 -24.92 -5.43 -47.96
C MET A 9 -24.32 -6.24 -49.11
N SER A 10 -24.28 -5.69 -50.32
CA SER A 10 -23.65 -6.34 -51.48
C SER A 10 -22.16 -6.63 -51.32
N GLN A 11 -21.45 -5.89 -50.45
CA GLN A 11 -20.02 -6.06 -50.21
C GLN A 11 -19.72 -6.98 -49.01
N LEU A 12 -20.73 -7.33 -48.21
CA LEU A 12 -20.55 -8.16 -47.03
C LEU A 12 -20.43 -9.65 -47.41
N PRO A 13 -19.61 -10.43 -46.68
CA PRO A 13 -19.56 -11.87 -46.85
C PRO A 13 -20.82 -12.53 -46.26
N ASP A 14 -21.18 -13.71 -46.78
CA ASP A 14 -22.46 -14.37 -46.47
C ASP A 14 -22.68 -14.61 -44.97
N LEU A 15 -21.62 -14.97 -44.24
CA LEU A 15 -21.65 -15.12 -42.78
C LEU A 15 -22.13 -13.85 -42.06
N ARG A 16 -21.72 -12.67 -42.54
CA ARG A 16 -22.13 -11.37 -41.96
C ARG A 16 -23.57 -11.02 -42.32
N LEU A 17 -24.00 -11.36 -43.53
CA LEU A 17 -25.41 -11.16 -43.93
C LEU A 17 -26.33 -12.05 -43.11
N VAL A 18 -26.01 -13.33 -42.94
CA VAL A 18 -26.77 -14.26 -42.09
C VAL A 18 -26.78 -13.77 -40.64
N LYS A 19 -25.66 -13.25 -40.13
CA LYS A 19 -25.58 -12.67 -38.79
C LYS A 19 -26.53 -11.49 -38.58
N ILE A 20 -26.63 -10.59 -39.56
CA ILE A 20 -27.54 -9.43 -39.47
C ILE A 20 -29.00 -9.90 -39.41
N VAL A 21 -29.34 -10.93 -40.18
CA VAL A 21 -30.70 -11.49 -40.21
C VAL A 21 -31.05 -12.27 -38.94
N GLU A 22 -30.14 -13.09 -38.43
CA GLU A 22 -30.35 -13.92 -37.24
C GLU A 22 -30.44 -13.07 -35.96
N TYR A 23 -29.63 -12.01 -35.87
CA TYR A 23 -29.63 -11.07 -34.74
C TYR A 23 -30.38 -9.77 -35.06
N ALA A 24 -31.52 -9.85 -35.75
CA ALA A 24 -32.28 -8.69 -36.22
C ALA A 24 -32.60 -7.65 -35.14
N SER A 25 -32.70 -8.05 -33.87
CA SER A 25 -32.91 -7.15 -32.72
C SER A 25 -31.74 -6.20 -32.42
N GLN A 26 -30.55 -6.47 -32.96
CA GLN A 26 -29.33 -5.67 -32.76
C GLN A 26 -29.05 -4.71 -33.94
N TYR A 27 -29.87 -4.73 -34.98
CA TYR A 27 -29.67 -3.94 -36.20
C TYR A 27 -30.94 -3.17 -36.58
N GLU A 28 -30.78 -2.16 -37.42
CA GLU A 28 -31.91 -1.39 -37.96
C GLU A 28 -32.75 -2.23 -38.93
N ALA A 29 -34.07 -2.05 -38.92
CA ALA A 29 -34.99 -2.82 -39.76
C ALA A 29 -34.65 -2.71 -41.26
N ALA A 30 -34.28 -1.51 -41.73
CA ALA A 30 -33.85 -1.29 -43.12
C ALA A 30 -32.59 -2.10 -43.47
N ALA A 31 -31.63 -2.26 -42.55
CA ALA A 31 -30.44 -3.07 -42.77
C ALA A 31 -30.76 -4.58 -42.81
N VAL A 32 -31.70 -5.03 -41.97
CA VAL A 32 -32.18 -6.43 -41.97
C VAL A 32 -32.90 -6.77 -43.27
N GLU A 33 -33.75 -5.87 -43.78
CA GLU A 33 -34.45 -6.04 -45.06
C GLU A 33 -33.48 -6.09 -46.24
N ALA A 34 -32.50 -5.18 -46.28
CA ALA A 34 -31.46 -5.19 -47.31
C ALA A 34 -30.62 -6.49 -47.28
N ALA A 35 -30.28 -6.98 -46.09
CA ALA A 35 -29.54 -8.23 -45.93
C ALA A 35 -30.37 -9.46 -46.39
N ARG A 36 -31.67 -9.50 -46.10
CA ARG A 36 -32.57 -10.56 -46.59
C ARG A 36 -32.70 -10.54 -48.11
N ALA A 37 -32.83 -9.35 -48.70
CA ALA A 37 -32.90 -9.18 -50.14
C ALA A 37 -31.59 -9.61 -50.83
N GLU A 38 -30.44 -9.28 -50.26
CA GLU A 38 -29.14 -9.69 -50.79
C GLU A 38 -28.90 -11.21 -50.64
N LEU A 39 -29.29 -11.82 -49.52
CA LEU A 39 -29.24 -13.27 -49.35
C LEU A 39 -30.15 -14.01 -50.34
N ALA A 40 -31.36 -13.48 -50.59
CA ALA A 40 -32.26 -14.02 -51.61
C ALA A 40 -31.66 -13.89 -53.02
N ARG A 41 -30.96 -12.79 -53.31
CA ARG A 41 -30.27 -12.57 -54.59
C ARG A 41 -29.11 -13.54 -54.80
N ARG A 42 -28.39 -13.92 -53.73
CA ARG A 42 -27.23 -14.82 -53.79
C ARG A 42 -27.59 -16.31 -53.91
N CYS A 43 -28.89 -16.65 -53.83
CA CYS A 43 -29.40 -18.01 -54.02
C CYS A 43 -28.64 -19.08 -53.20
N LEU A 44 -28.35 -18.78 -51.93
CA LEU A 44 -27.68 -19.74 -51.05
C LEU A 44 -28.56 -20.97 -50.83
N GLU A 45 -27.98 -22.15 -50.98
CA GLU A 45 -28.66 -23.41 -50.74
C GLU A 45 -28.95 -23.59 -49.24
N GLN A 46 -30.04 -24.28 -48.90
CA GLN A 46 -30.51 -24.35 -47.52
C GLN A 46 -29.49 -24.96 -46.55
N TRP A 47 -28.64 -25.89 -47.02
CA TRP A 47 -27.58 -26.48 -46.21
C TRP A 47 -26.46 -25.46 -45.90
N GLN A 48 -26.16 -24.53 -46.80
CA GLN A 48 -25.15 -23.48 -46.60
C GLN A 48 -25.64 -22.48 -45.53
N LEU A 49 -26.93 -22.15 -45.53
CA LEU A 49 -27.54 -21.31 -44.50
C LEU A 49 -27.49 -21.99 -43.12
N GLU A 50 -27.75 -23.29 -43.05
CA GLU A 50 -27.65 -24.04 -41.80
C GLU A 50 -26.20 -24.16 -41.30
N GLU A 51 -25.23 -24.33 -42.19
CA GLU A 51 -23.80 -24.33 -41.84
C GLU A 51 -23.37 -22.97 -41.26
N LEU A 52 -23.75 -21.86 -41.91
CA LEU A 52 -23.46 -20.52 -41.43
C LEU A 52 -24.12 -20.21 -40.07
N LYS A 53 -25.37 -20.67 -39.86
CA LYS A 53 -26.03 -20.58 -38.55
C LYS A 53 -25.30 -21.40 -37.48
N ALA A 54 -24.80 -22.59 -37.83
CA ALA A 54 -24.02 -23.42 -36.90
C ALA A 54 -22.73 -22.71 -36.46
N ILE A 55 -22.02 -22.06 -37.39
CA ILE A 55 -20.83 -21.24 -37.08
C ILE A 55 -21.19 -20.09 -36.12
N LEU A 56 -22.28 -19.37 -36.38
CA LEU A 56 -22.74 -18.28 -35.50
C LEU A 56 -23.12 -18.75 -34.10
N ARG A 57 -23.79 -19.90 -33.98
CA ARG A 57 -24.10 -20.53 -32.68
C ARG A 57 -22.83 -20.92 -31.93
N GLN A 58 -21.82 -21.44 -32.62
CA GLN A 58 -20.53 -21.79 -32.03
C GLN A 58 -19.77 -20.54 -31.54
N GLU A 59 -19.76 -19.45 -32.32
CA GLU A 59 -19.18 -18.17 -31.89
C GLU A 59 -19.90 -17.59 -30.66
N ALA A 60 -21.23 -17.64 -30.64
CA ALA A 60 -22.03 -17.17 -29.52
C ALA A 60 -21.74 -17.98 -28.24
N ALA A 61 -21.65 -19.30 -28.36
CA ALA A 61 -21.31 -20.19 -27.25
C ALA A 61 -19.89 -19.92 -26.71
N ARG A 62 -18.90 -19.68 -27.58
CA ARG A 62 -17.53 -19.31 -27.17
C ARG A 62 -17.45 -17.94 -26.49
N LYS A 63 -18.21 -16.95 -26.97
CA LYS A 63 -18.27 -15.65 -26.32
C LYS A 63 -18.94 -15.73 -24.95
N GLN A 64 -19.99 -16.54 -24.82
CA GLN A 64 -20.65 -16.75 -23.55
C GLN A 64 -19.73 -17.47 -22.55
N SER A 65 -19.05 -18.53 -22.97
CA SER A 65 -18.11 -19.24 -22.09
C SER A 65 -16.93 -18.35 -21.67
N SER A 66 -16.44 -17.48 -22.54
CA SER A 66 -15.39 -16.52 -22.21
C SER A 66 -15.85 -15.45 -21.22
N LYS A 67 -17.10 -14.98 -21.33
CA LYS A 67 -17.69 -14.06 -20.34
C LYS A 67 -17.90 -14.74 -19.00
N ASP A 68 -18.43 -15.97 -19.00
CA ASP A 68 -18.61 -16.74 -17.77
C ASP A 68 -17.27 -17.05 -17.09
N LEU A 69 -16.19 -17.26 -17.86
CA LEU A 69 -14.83 -17.41 -17.34
C LEU A 69 -14.31 -16.11 -16.74
N GLN A 70 -14.49 -14.97 -17.41
CA GLN A 70 -14.12 -13.65 -16.88
C GLN A 70 -14.87 -13.34 -15.59
N ASP A 71 -16.18 -13.57 -15.55
CA ASP A 71 -17.01 -13.38 -14.36
C ASP A 71 -16.62 -14.32 -13.22
N ARG A 72 -16.20 -15.56 -13.54
CA ARG A 72 -15.67 -16.50 -12.54
C ARG A 72 -14.34 -16.04 -11.99
N VAL A 73 -13.40 -15.62 -12.85
CA VAL A 73 -12.10 -15.08 -12.44
C VAL A 73 -12.28 -13.82 -11.61
N GLU A 74 -13.18 -12.92 -12.00
CA GLU A 74 -13.48 -11.71 -11.22
C GLU A 74 -14.10 -12.04 -9.86
N ARG A 75 -15.04 -13.00 -9.81
CA ARG A 75 -15.61 -13.49 -8.54
C ARG A 75 -14.55 -14.18 -7.68
N GLU A 76 -13.68 -15.00 -8.25
CA GLU A 76 -12.59 -15.65 -7.55
C GLU A 76 -11.57 -14.63 -7.05
N MET A 77 -11.23 -13.60 -7.84
CA MET A 77 -10.38 -12.49 -7.42
C MET A 77 -11.03 -11.65 -6.33
N LEU A 78 -12.35 -11.38 -6.39
CA LEU A 78 -13.08 -10.66 -5.35
C LEU A 78 -13.21 -11.48 -4.06
N VAL A 79 -13.41 -12.79 -4.18
CA VAL A 79 -13.44 -13.73 -3.04
C VAL A 79 -12.04 -13.88 -2.45
N GLN A 80 -10.99 -13.95 -3.27
CA GLN A 80 -9.59 -13.95 -2.82
C GLN A 80 -9.16 -12.60 -2.24
N ALA A 81 -9.62 -11.47 -2.78
CA ALA A 81 -9.36 -10.15 -2.21
C ALA A 81 -10.10 -9.97 -0.87
N ARG A 82 -11.33 -10.49 -0.76
CA ARG A 82 -12.07 -10.53 0.51
C ARG A 82 -11.50 -11.56 1.50
N SER A 83 -10.97 -12.69 1.04
CA SER A 83 -10.37 -13.71 1.90
C SER A 83 -8.96 -13.32 2.33
N ALA A 84 -8.16 -12.73 1.44
CA ALA A 84 -6.90 -12.06 1.77
C ALA A 84 -7.15 -10.86 2.70
N GLY A 85 -8.22 -10.07 2.49
CA GLY A 85 -8.64 -9.02 3.42
C GLY A 85 -9.12 -9.54 4.78
N LYS A 86 -9.64 -10.77 4.86
CA LYS A 86 -10.02 -11.44 6.13
C LYS A 86 -8.84 -12.15 6.80
N LEU A 87 -7.91 -12.72 6.05
CA LEU A 87 -6.61 -13.22 6.52
C LEU A 87 -5.69 -12.06 6.97
N LEU A 88 -5.85 -10.90 6.34
CA LEU A 88 -5.32 -9.59 6.73
C LEU A 88 -6.30 -8.78 7.59
N ASN A 89 -7.24 -9.43 8.28
CA ASN A 89 -7.76 -8.89 9.53
C ASN A 89 -7.01 -9.52 10.71
N PRO A 90 -5.71 -9.23 10.92
CA PRO A 90 -4.93 -9.80 12.01
C PRO A 90 -5.26 -9.15 13.36
N PHE A 91 -6.47 -8.61 13.54
CA PHE A 91 -6.81 -7.73 14.67
C PHE A 91 -8.04 -8.24 15.43
N THR A 92 -8.06 -9.52 15.77
CA THR A 92 -8.59 -9.87 17.08
C THR A 92 -7.76 -9.12 18.13
N GLU A 93 -8.41 -8.58 19.15
CA GLU A 93 -7.79 -7.78 20.21
C GLU A 93 -6.54 -8.46 20.80
N SER A 94 -6.58 -9.79 20.90
CA SER A 94 -5.48 -10.65 21.32
C SER A 94 -4.23 -10.58 20.42
N ARG A 95 -4.39 -10.53 19.09
CA ARG A 95 -3.25 -10.48 18.15
C ARG A 95 -2.63 -9.09 18.10
N SER A 96 -3.44 -8.03 18.19
CA SER A 96 -2.98 -6.64 18.35
C SER A 96 -2.15 -6.47 19.62
N LEU A 97 -2.56 -7.10 20.72
CA LEU A 97 -1.82 -7.07 21.98
C LEU A 97 -0.47 -7.77 21.85
N THR A 98 -0.44 -8.96 21.24
CA THR A 98 0.80 -9.71 21.01
C THR A 98 1.80 -8.94 20.16
N ILE A 99 1.36 -8.32 19.06
CA ILE A 99 2.24 -7.54 18.19
C ILE A 99 2.76 -6.29 18.92
N THR A 100 1.91 -5.61 19.70
CA THR A 100 2.34 -4.46 20.52
C THR A 100 3.38 -4.87 21.56
N ARG A 101 3.25 -6.05 22.18
CA ARG A 101 4.25 -6.61 23.10
C ARG A 101 5.55 -6.98 22.41
N LEU A 102 5.49 -7.60 21.24
CA LEU A 102 6.67 -7.86 20.41
C LEU A 102 7.40 -6.56 20.04
N LEU A 103 6.65 -5.50 19.73
CA LEU A 103 7.22 -4.19 19.44
C LEU A 103 7.94 -3.60 20.66
N SER A 104 7.38 -3.72 21.86
CA SER A 104 8.09 -3.30 23.08
C SER A 104 9.35 -4.11 23.36
N LEU A 105 9.35 -5.43 23.10
CA LEU A 105 10.55 -6.26 23.21
C LEU A 105 11.60 -5.86 22.18
N TYR A 106 11.18 -5.56 20.95
CA TYR A 106 12.05 -5.04 19.91
C TYR A 106 12.71 -3.72 20.34
N LEU A 107 11.93 -2.76 20.85
CA LEU A 107 12.47 -1.49 21.35
C LEU A 107 13.49 -1.71 22.48
N LEU A 108 13.21 -2.63 23.40
CA LEU A 108 14.12 -2.95 24.49
C LEU A 108 15.40 -3.65 23.99
N ALA A 109 15.27 -4.57 23.04
CA ALA A 109 16.41 -5.25 22.43
C ALA A 109 17.30 -4.26 21.64
N SER A 110 16.68 -3.35 20.87
CA SER A 110 17.38 -2.27 20.17
C SER A 110 18.12 -1.34 21.14
N TRP A 111 17.48 -0.99 22.26
CA TRP A 111 18.13 -0.22 23.32
C TRP A 111 19.32 -0.95 23.95
N SER A 112 19.16 -2.24 24.29
CA SER A 112 20.26 -3.05 24.83
C SER A 112 21.41 -3.20 23.84
N TYR A 113 21.12 -3.38 22.55
CA TYR A 113 22.13 -3.39 21.51
C TYR A 113 22.87 -2.05 21.41
N PHE A 114 22.15 -0.94 21.47
CA PHE A 114 22.74 0.40 21.50
C PHE A 114 23.67 0.60 22.70
N LEU A 115 23.26 0.17 23.90
CA LEU A 115 24.10 0.22 25.11
C LEU A 115 25.42 -0.54 24.94
N LEU A 116 25.35 -1.73 24.35
CA LEU A 116 26.54 -2.56 24.12
C LEU A 116 27.47 -1.95 23.07
N LYS A 117 26.89 -1.42 21.99
CA LYS A 117 27.65 -0.80 20.89
C LYS A 117 28.34 0.49 21.35
N GLU A 118 27.64 1.33 22.10
CA GLU A 118 28.10 2.65 22.53
C GLU A 118 28.59 2.63 23.99
N TRP A 119 29.04 1.47 24.49
CA TRP A 119 29.47 1.30 25.88
C TRP A 119 30.57 2.27 26.29
N SER A 120 31.53 2.54 25.39
CA SER A 120 32.61 3.50 25.61
C SER A 120 32.08 4.91 25.86
N LEU A 121 31.13 5.36 25.05
CA LEU A 121 30.47 6.66 25.20
C LEU A 121 29.73 6.74 26.53
N ILE A 122 29.05 5.68 26.94
CA ILE A 122 28.33 5.64 28.23
C ILE A 122 29.31 5.73 29.40
N THR A 123 30.42 4.97 29.37
CA THR A 123 31.43 5.06 30.42
C THR A 123 32.10 6.44 30.48
N PHE A 124 32.27 7.10 29.33
CA PHE A 124 32.74 8.47 29.25
C PHE A 124 31.74 9.46 29.88
N LEU A 125 30.46 9.34 29.57
CA LEU A 125 29.42 10.22 30.14
C LEU A 125 29.35 10.12 31.67
N VAL A 126 29.59 8.94 32.23
CA VAL A 126 29.56 8.71 33.69
C VAL A 126 30.85 9.18 34.37
N SER A 127 31.99 9.17 33.67
CA SER A 127 33.28 9.63 34.23
C SER A 127 33.43 11.15 34.23
N VAL A 128 32.67 11.86 33.39
CA VAL A 128 32.68 13.32 33.29
C VAL A 128 31.84 13.93 34.42
N PRO A 129 32.37 14.91 35.19
CA PRO A 129 31.65 15.56 36.28
C PRO A 129 30.33 16.20 35.80
N PRO A 130 29.21 16.05 36.53
CA PRO A 130 27.91 16.64 36.15
C PRO A 130 27.94 18.16 35.94
N ALA A 131 28.86 18.87 36.62
CA ALA A 131 29.06 20.31 36.47
C ALA A 131 29.54 20.73 35.06
N THR A 132 30.03 19.79 34.25
CA THR A 132 30.51 20.03 32.88
C THR A 132 29.54 19.54 31.81
N TRP A 133 28.38 19.03 32.21
CA TRP A 133 27.37 18.58 31.26
C TRP A 133 26.76 19.78 30.55
N ASP A 134 26.87 19.77 29.22
CA ASP A 134 26.17 20.69 28.36
C ASP A 134 24.76 20.15 28.01
N PHE A 135 24.02 20.93 27.22
CA PHE A 135 22.70 20.53 26.75
C PHE A 135 22.72 19.23 25.93
N LEU A 136 23.81 18.96 25.22
CA LEU A 136 23.95 17.79 24.35
C LEU A 136 24.12 16.51 25.17
N VAL A 137 24.92 16.56 26.24
CA VAL A 137 25.04 15.46 27.21
C VAL A 137 23.68 15.14 27.85
N LEU A 138 22.97 16.17 28.31
CA LEU A 138 21.62 15.98 28.88
C LEU A 138 20.66 15.36 27.85
N TRP A 139 20.73 15.79 26.60
CA TRP A 139 19.91 15.26 25.52
C TRP A 139 20.16 13.76 25.25
N VAL A 140 21.44 13.35 25.26
CA VAL A 140 21.83 11.94 25.11
C VAL A 140 21.29 11.10 26.28
N ILE A 141 21.42 11.59 27.51
CA ILE A 141 20.89 10.90 28.70
C ILE A 141 19.37 10.76 28.65
N ILE A 142 18.65 11.83 28.28
CA ILE A 142 17.20 11.80 28.11
C ILE A 142 16.82 10.75 27.06
N THR A 143 17.48 10.75 25.91
CA THR A 143 17.23 9.77 24.84
C THR A 143 17.48 8.34 25.31
N LEU A 144 18.54 8.14 26.11
CA LEU A 144 18.90 6.84 26.67
C LEU A 144 17.84 6.29 27.64
N ILE A 145 17.21 7.16 28.42
CA ILE A 145 16.15 6.78 29.38
C ILE A 145 14.79 6.68 28.68
N LEU A 146 14.52 7.50 27.68
CA LEU A 146 13.21 7.59 27.04
C LEU A 146 12.83 6.29 26.32
N LEU A 147 13.78 5.64 25.66
CA LEU A 147 13.54 4.42 24.89
C LEU A 147 13.07 3.23 25.75
N PRO A 148 13.75 2.85 26.87
CA PRO A 148 13.27 1.78 27.73
C PRO A 148 11.97 2.15 28.45
N VAL A 149 11.78 3.42 28.84
CA VAL A 149 10.52 3.91 29.41
C VAL A 149 9.38 3.74 28.39
N THR A 150 9.62 4.08 27.13
CA THR A 150 8.65 3.89 26.03
C THR A 150 8.30 2.41 25.88
N ALA A 151 9.29 1.52 25.86
CA ALA A 151 9.08 0.09 25.74
C ALA A 151 8.22 -0.47 26.88
N VAL A 152 8.52 -0.11 28.13
CA VAL A 152 7.76 -0.55 29.31
C VAL A 152 6.32 -0.01 29.29
N LEU A 153 6.14 1.27 28.97
CA LEU A 153 4.80 1.87 28.89
C LEU A 153 3.98 1.27 27.74
N LEU A 154 4.62 0.95 26.61
CA LEU A 154 3.98 0.28 25.47
C LEU A 154 3.56 -1.15 25.83
N TRP A 155 4.40 -1.89 26.57
CA TRP A 155 4.06 -3.22 27.09
C TRP A 155 2.84 -3.19 28.02
N ARG A 156 2.75 -2.14 28.85
CA ARG A 156 1.61 -1.89 29.75
C ARG A 156 0.40 -1.25 29.08
N THR A 157 0.42 -1.10 27.75
CA THR A 157 -0.65 -0.46 26.95
C THR A 157 -1.06 0.91 27.50
N ALA A 158 -0.11 1.68 28.04
CA ALA A 158 -0.35 3.01 28.57
C ALA A 158 -0.35 4.06 27.44
N ILE A 159 -1.26 5.05 27.51
CA ILE A 159 -1.39 6.11 26.50
C ILE A 159 -0.07 6.85 26.30
N GLN A 160 0.66 7.10 27.39
CA GLN A 160 1.97 7.76 27.35
C GLN A 160 2.98 6.95 26.53
N GLY A 161 2.96 5.62 26.65
CA GLY A 161 3.82 4.73 25.85
C GLY A 161 3.50 4.81 24.36
N TRP A 162 2.23 4.92 24.01
CA TRP A 162 1.82 5.15 22.62
C TRP A 162 2.31 6.50 22.08
N ILE A 163 2.17 7.58 22.85
CA ILE A 163 2.64 8.93 22.46
C ILE A 163 4.14 8.91 22.20
N LEU A 164 4.90 8.37 23.14
CA LEU A 164 6.36 8.30 23.05
C LEU A 164 6.82 7.40 21.89
N ALA A 165 6.18 6.25 21.69
CA ALA A 165 6.49 5.37 20.56
C ALA A 165 6.17 6.04 19.22
N THR A 166 5.03 6.74 19.13
CA THR A 166 4.63 7.47 17.93
C THR A 166 5.63 8.58 17.60
N ALA A 167 6.05 9.37 18.60
CA ALA A 167 7.07 10.40 18.43
C ALA A 167 8.42 9.80 18.01
N TYR A 168 8.85 8.71 18.65
CA TYR A 168 10.09 8.00 18.32
C TYR A 168 10.09 7.51 16.86
N PHE A 169 9.06 6.77 16.44
CA PHE A 169 8.99 6.24 15.08
C PHE A 169 8.82 7.34 14.03
N LEU A 170 8.10 8.42 14.36
CA LEU A 170 7.99 9.58 13.49
C LEU A 170 9.35 10.27 13.29
N GLN A 171 10.11 10.48 14.37
CA GLN A 171 11.47 11.01 14.29
C GLN A 171 12.39 10.08 13.51
N ALA A 172 12.28 8.76 13.72
CA ALA A 172 13.06 7.77 12.98
C ALA A 172 12.70 7.75 11.48
N CYS A 173 11.44 7.98 11.11
CA CYS A 173 11.03 8.20 9.71
C CYS A 173 11.66 9.47 9.13
N ILE A 174 11.60 10.60 9.85
CA ILE A 174 12.20 11.86 9.39
C ILE A 174 13.70 11.68 9.20
N GLY A 175 14.40 11.12 10.19
CA GLY A 175 15.84 10.86 10.11
C GLY A 175 16.21 9.95 8.95
N ALA A 176 15.51 8.82 8.78
CA ALA A 176 15.76 7.92 7.65
C ALA A 176 15.47 8.59 6.29
N GLY A 177 14.40 9.37 6.20
CA GLY A 177 14.05 10.12 4.99
C GLY A 177 15.10 11.19 4.63
N LEU A 178 15.58 11.93 5.63
CA LEU A 178 16.69 12.88 5.48
C LEU A 178 17.96 12.14 5.05
N SER A 179 18.30 11.01 5.67
CA SER A 179 19.45 10.21 5.26
C SER A 179 19.32 9.74 3.81
N VAL A 180 18.15 9.32 3.34
CA VAL A 180 17.93 8.97 1.92
C VAL A 180 18.12 10.19 1.04
N TYR A 181 17.50 11.32 1.38
CA TYR A 181 17.62 12.57 0.63
C TYR A 181 19.08 13.02 0.51
N TRP A 182 19.80 13.04 1.63
CA TRP A 182 21.19 13.45 1.68
C TRP A 182 22.09 12.48 0.94
N ASN A 183 21.99 11.16 1.14
CA ASN A 183 22.83 10.21 0.39
C ASN A 183 22.56 10.25 -1.13
N TRP A 184 21.33 10.59 -1.53
CA TRP A 184 21.00 10.81 -2.94
C TRP A 184 21.67 12.07 -3.51
N HIS A 185 21.76 13.15 -2.73
CA HIS A 185 22.34 14.44 -3.16
C HIS A 185 23.85 14.58 -2.87
N SER A 186 24.39 13.90 -1.85
CA SER A 186 25.79 13.97 -1.40
C SER A 186 26.74 13.18 -2.31
N MET A 187 26.22 12.46 -3.31
CA MET A 187 27.02 12.10 -4.49
C MET A 187 27.61 13.34 -5.19
N ALA A 188 27.09 14.55 -4.95
CA ALA A 188 27.58 15.79 -5.55
C ALA A 188 28.59 16.60 -4.70
N PHE A 189 28.71 16.37 -3.38
CA PHE A 189 29.58 17.18 -2.51
C PHE A 189 30.42 16.31 -1.55
N THR A 190 31.74 16.28 -1.80
CA THR A 190 32.72 15.44 -1.06
C THR A 190 32.91 15.85 0.41
N SER A 191 32.72 17.11 0.76
CA SER A 191 32.96 17.65 2.11
C SER A 191 31.97 17.17 3.18
N PHE A 192 30.81 16.62 2.79
CA PHE A 192 29.81 16.10 3.75
C PHE A 192 29.99 14.62 4.10
N ARG A 193 30.90 13.90 3.41
CA ARG A 193 31.13 12.46 3.66
C ARG A 193 31.80 12.19 5.01
N GLU A 194 32.51 13.15 5.59
CA GLU A 194 33.19 12.99 6.89
C GLU A 194 32.21 13.03 8.08
N PHE A 195 31.09 13.75 7.96
CA PHE A 195 30.10 13.90 9.03
C PHE A 195 29.02 12.82 9.00
N PHE A 196 28.78 12.22 7.84
CA PHE A 196 27.77 11.18 7.66
C PHE A 196 28.43 9.91 7.14
N PRO A 197 28.69 8.90 7.99
CA PRO A 197 29.25 7.64 7.52
C PRO A 197 28.36 7.07 6.42
N GLU A 198 28.97 6.62 5.32
CA GLU A 198 28.28 6.07 4.15
C GLU A 198 27.39 4.89 4.58
N THR A 199 26.14 5.21 4.90
CA THR A 199 25.11 4.22 5.14
C THR A 199 24.54 3.91 3.77
N GLN A 200 24.65 2.64 3.36
CA GLN A 200 24.18 2.25 2.04
C GLN A 200 22.70 2.63 1.90
N VAL A 201 22.36 3.38 0.84
CA VAL A 201 21.04 4.04 0.68
C VAL A 201 19.88 3.08 0.90
N TYR A 202 20.03 1.82 0.46
CA TYR A 202 18.99 0.81 0.64
C TYR A 202 18.67 0.52 2.11
N PHE A 203 19.64 0.59 3.04
CA PHE A 203 19.38 0.41 4.46
C PHE A 203 18.48 1.53 4.99
N SER A 204 18.77 2.78 4.61
CA SER A 204 17.96 3.94 5.00
C SER A 204 16.55 3.86 4.41
N VAL A 205 16.39 3.39 3.17
CA VAL A 205 15.08 3.17 2.54
C VAL A 205 14.29 2.09 3.27
N ILE A 206 14.91 0.94 3.55
CA ILE A 206 14.27 -0.16 4.29
C ILE A 206 13.87 0.32 5.69
N GLN A 207 14.75 1.02 6.38
CA GLN A 207 14.48 1.58 7.71
C GLN A 207 13.34 2.58 7.69
N PHE A 208 13.28 3.45 6.67
CA PHE A 208 12.16 4.39 6.48
C PHE A 208 10.82 3.65 6.38
N PHE A 209 10.72 2.67 5.47
CA PHE A 209 9.48 1.90 5.28
C PHE A 209 9.12 1.06 6.49
N LEU A 210 10.11 0.48 7.18
CA LEU A 210 9.88 -0.28 8.42
C LEU A 210 9.29 0.62 9.51
N ASN A 211 9.90 1.78 9.76
CA ASN A 211 9.41 2.75 10.74
C ASN A 211 8.02 3.28 10.36
N LEU A 212 7.79 3.55 9.07
CA LEU A 212 6.50 3.99 8.57
C LEU A 212 5.43 2.90 8.77
N ALA A 213 5.76 1.64 8.51
CA ALA A 213 4.86 0.52 8.73
C ALA A 213 4.46 0.39 10.21
N VAL A 214 5.42 0.55 11.14
CA VAL A 214 5.15 0.57 12.58
C VAL A 214 4.28 1.76 12.98
N LEU A 215 4.58 2.95 12.45
CA LEU A 215 3.79 4.16 12.71
C LEU A 215 2.34 3.99 12.23
N LEU A 216 2.15 3.45 11.02
CA LEU A 216 0.83 3.13 10.48
C LEU A 216 0.12 2.07 11.32
N TYR A 217 0.83 1.04 11.78
CA TYR A 217 0.30 0.01 12.68
C TYR A 217 -0.21 0.61 14.00
N LEU A 218 0.61 1.43 14.69
CA LEU A 218 0.25 2.07 15.96
C LEU A 218 -0.98 2.96 15.84
N ASN A 219 -1.18 3.58 14.67
CA ASN A 219 -2.31 4.46 14.40
C ASN A 219 -3.59 3.74 13.94
N ARG A 220 -3.59 2.41 13.79
CA ARG A 220 -4.80 1.66 13.40
C ARG A 220 -5.87 1.68 14.49
N PRO A 221 -7.17 1.72 14.15
CA PRO A 221 -8.26 1.71 15.12
C PRO A 221 -8.18 0.59 16.16
N GLY A 222 -7.90 -0.65 15.75
CA GLY A 222 -7.82 -1.79 16.66
C GLY A 222 -6.67 -1.72 17.66
N VAL A 223 -5.55 -1.09 17.29
CA VAL A 223 -4.42 -0.86 18.20
C VAL A 223 -4.72 0.30 19.13
N ARG A 224 -5.31 1.40 18.62
CA ARG A 224 -5.73 2.55 19.44
C ARG A 224 -6.74 2.17 20.53
N ALA A 225 -7.61 1.20 20.24
CA ALA A 225 -8.56 0.67 21.21
C ALA A 225 -7.85 0.03 22.43
N LEU A 226 -6.70 -0.63 22.25
CA LEU A 226 -5.90 -1.20 23.35
C LEU A 226 -5.45 -0.15 24.37
N PHE A 227 -5.29 1.09 23.93
CA PHE A 227 -4.87 2.23 24.77
C PHE A 227 -6.05 3.07 25.25
N ALA A 228 -7.29 2.60 25.07
CA ALA A 228 -8.53 3.33 25.42
C ALA A 228 -8.58 4.76 24.84
N MET A 229 -8.11 4.94 23.60
CA MET A 229 -8.06 6.24 22.94
C MET A 229 -9.26 6.48 22.00
N ASP A 230 -10.01 7.54 22.26
CA ASP A 230 -11.02 8.06 21.33
C ASP A 230 -10.40 8.87 20.18
N ARG A 231 -11.16 9.10 19.12
CA ARG A 231 -10.73 9.86 17.92
C ARG A 231 -10.20 11.26 18.25
N HIS A 232 -10.86 12.01 19.13
CA HIS A 232 -10.40 13.35 19.55
C HIS A 232 -9.11 13.29 20.37
N ARG A 233 -9.01 12.33 21.30
CA ARG A 233 -7.81 12.12 22.12
C ARG A 233 -6.62 11.71 21.26
N TRP A 234 -6.86 10.86 20.26
CA TRP A 234 -5.85 10.45 19.28
C TRP A 234 -5.31 11.64 18.47
N LEU A 235 -6.16 12.49 17.88
CA LEU A 235 -5.71 13.66 17.12
C LEU A 235 -4.86 14.61 17.96
N ARG A 236 -5.29 14.89 19.20
CA ARG A 236 -4.53 15.72 20.14
C ARG A 236 -3.16 15.10 20.44
N ASN A 237 -3.13 13.81 20.73
CA ASN A 237 -1.90 13.09 21.06
C ASN A 237 -0.93 12.99 19.87
N LEU A 238 -1.46 12.84 18.65
CA LEU A 238 -0.67 12.89 17.42
C LEU A 238 -0.07 14.27 17.19
N ALA A 239 -0.83 15.34 17.44
CA ALA A 239 -0.33 16.71 17.37
C ALA A 239 0.79 16.96 18.40
N ILE A 240 0.65 16.42 19.62
CA ILE A 240 1.71 16.46 20.64
C ILE A 240 2.96 15.72 20.16
N ALA A 241 2.81 14.51 19.61
CA ALA A 241 3.94 13.74 19.08
C ALA A 241 4.67 14.51 17.96
N LEU A 242 3.92 15.14 17.04
CA LEU A 242 4.48 16.00 15.99
C LEU A 242 5.22 17.21 16.56
N ALA A 243 4.65 17.88 17.56
CA ALA A 243 5.27 19.03 18.21
C ALA A 243 6.58 18.68 18.93
N ILE A 244 6.67 17.48 19.52
CA ILE A 244 7.91 16.96 20.12
C ILE A 244 8.98 16.69 19.04
N CYS A 245 8.59 16.26 17.85
CA CYS A 245 9.52 15.93 16.76
C CYS A 245 10.07 17.14 15.97
N LEU A 246 9.32 18.23 15.86
CA LEU A 246 9.70 19.40 15.04
C LEU A 246 11.03 20.09 15.47
N PRO A 247 11.30 20.32 16.76
CA PRO A 247 12.58 20.91 17.19
C PRO A 247 13.77 20.01 16.83
N LEU A 248 13.57 18.69 16.84
CA LEU A 248 14.61 17.69 16.60
C LEU A 248 15.02 17.59 15.14
N GLY A 249 14.07 17.76 14.22
CA GLY A 249 14.38 17.83 12.79
C GLY A 249 15.17 19.09 12.43
N LEU A 250 14.88 20.22 13.09
CA LEU A 250 15.57 21.49 12.82
C LEU A 250 17.03 21.50 13.28
N ILE A 251 17.35 20.86 14.42
CA ILE A 251 18.73 20.75 14.93
C ILE A 251 19.60 19.89 14.00
N LEU A 252 19.01 18.90 13.31
CA LEU A 252 19.74 18.03 12.37
C LEU A 252 19.96 18.66 10.98
N ILE A 253 19.33 19.81 10.70
CA ILE A 253 19.43 20.53 9.42
C ILE A 253 20.40 21.72 9.52
N GLN A 254 20.68 22.21 10.73
CA GLN A 254 21.66 23.27 10.99
C GLN A 254 23.09 22.72 11.06
#